data_AF-A0A3B1A0M9-F1
#
_entry.id   AF-A0A3B1A0M9-F1
#
_cell.length_a   1.000
_cell.length_b   1.000
_cell.length_c   1.000
_cell.angle_alpha   90.00
_cell.angle_beta   90.00
_cell.angle_gamma   90.00
#
_symmetry.space_group_name_H-M   'P 1'
#
loop_
_entity.id
_entity.type
_entity.pdbx_description
1 polymer ?
#
loop_
_entity_poly.entity_id
_entity_poly.type
_entity_poly.pdbx_seq_one_letter_code
_entity_poly.pdbx_strand_id
1 'polypeptide(L)'
;MDTQRINKPLKGRKIKLMKPLRSLPQFLTGFAFAVSFWPAAFAAPATTADYQAVPPFVAENSGKPNVIIALDISGSMKAVAYRDTGAGSWTSGLHDDFKPATSYFGYFESIKKYRYDASLGFFVEAASGDWDGNFLNWMAMRRMDIVRQVLVGGKVRDRAGEALGGNTYYVVQGQNEPYDYTFRKAYSGGSAYTPFADNQEFIMDTGMIKPVTANGAFAVPLDSNIEVGRVSMDWQ
;
A
#
# COMPACT_ATOMS: atom_id res chain seq x y z
N MET A 1 20.89 1.55 -50.82
CA MET A 1 21.89 0.54 -51.20
C MET A 1 22.89 0.45 -50.07
N ASP A 2 22.84 -0.70 -49.41
CA ASP A 2 23.65 -1.13 -48.29
C ASP A 2 25.04 -1.56 -48.78
N THR A 3 26.07 -1.43 -47.94
CA THR A 3 27.16 -2.41 -47.77
C THR A 3 28.20 -1.91 -46.75
N GLN A 4 28.14 -2.49 -45.56
CA GLN A 4 29.24 -2.57 -44.60
C GLN A 4 30.40 -3.42 -45.15
N ARG A 5 31.64 -3.18 -44.70
CA ARG A 5 32.58 -4.26 -44.35
C ARG A 5 33.51 -3.93 -43.17
N ILE A 6 33.40 -4.78 -42.16
CA ILE A 6 34.21 -4.94 -40.96
C ILE A 6 35.45 -5.76 -41.32
N ASN A 7 36.65 -5.36 -40.88
CA ASN A 7 37.85 -6.20 -40.91
C ASN A 7 38.40 -6.40 -39.49
N LYS A 8 38.26 -7.62 -38.96
CA LYS A 8 39.14 -8.20 -37.93
C LYS A 8 39.67 -9.53 -38.46
N PRO A 9 40.88 -9.93 -38.05
CA PRO A 9 41.09 -11.31 -37.63
C PRO A 9 41.77 -11.45 -36.26
N LEU A 10 41.62 -12.65 -35.70
CA LEU A 10 41.81 -13.06 -34.31
C LEU A 10 43.15 -13.77 -34.02
N LYS A 11 43.50 -13.73 -32.72
CA LYS A 11 44.10 -14.79 -31.85
C LYS A 11 45.60 -15.16 -31.96
N GLY A 12 46.25 -15.15 -30.78
CA GLY A 12 47.45 -15.94 -30.47
C GLY A 12 48.03 -15.65 -29.07
N ARG A 13 47.96 -16.64 -28.16
CA ARG A 13 48.31 -16.65 -26.72
C ARG A 13 49.76 -17.13 -26.53
N LYS A 14 50.56 -16.62 -25.54
CA LYS A 14 51.43 -17.39 -24.59
C LYS A 14 52.05 -16.47 -23.49
N ILE A 15 51.75 -16.69 -22.20
CA ILE A 15 52.55 -17.30 -21.09
C ILE A 15 53.50 -16.33 -20.35
N LYS A 16 53.25 -16.14 -19.04
CA LYS A 16 54.08 -15.40 -18.06
C LYS A 16 55.42 -16.10 -17.81
N LEU A 17 56.50 -15.31 -17.69
CA LEU A 17 57.78 -15.74 -17.10
C LEU A 17 58.09 -14.84 -15.89
N MET A 18 58.11 -15.40 -14.69
CA MET A 18 58.51 -14.71 -13.46
C MET A 18 60.03 -14.53 -13.41
N LYS A 19 60.51 -13.36 -12.96
CA LYS A 19 61.90 -13.12 -12.53
C LYS A 19 61.92 -12.69 -11.05
N PRO A 20 62.97 -13.04 -10.28
CA PRO A 20 62.93 -13.08 -8.82
C PRO A 20 63.26 -11.74 -8.13
N LEU A 21 62.86 -11.68 -6.86
CA LEU A 21 62.99 -10.61 -5.86
C LEU A 21 64.46 -10.39 -5.41
N ARG A 22 64.97 -9.14 -5.41
CA ARG A 22 66.19 -8.67 -4.70
C ARG A 22 66.02 -7.16 -4.39
N SER A 23 65.62 -6.78 -3.18
CA SER A 23 66.40 -6.34 -1.99
C SER A 23 66.72 -4.83 -1.93
N LEU A 24 66.02 -4.12 -1.02
CA LEU A 24 66.40 -2.85 -0.34
C LEU A 24 67.91 -2.79 -0.03
N PRO A 25 68.60 -1.63 0.07
CA PRO A 25 68.12 -0.28 0.47
C PRO A 25 68.79 0.88 -0.32
N GLN A 26 68.57 2.14 0.12
CA GLN A 26 69.25 3.41 -0.25
C GLN A 26 68.36 4.44 -0.95
N PHE A 27 67.40 4.99 -0.20
CA PHE A 27 66.97 6.38 -0.35
C PHE A 27 66.49 6.83 1.04
N LEU A 28 67.43 7.10 1.94
CA LEU A 28 67.15 7.50 3.32
C LEU A 28 68.13 8.56 3.80
N THR A 29 68.20 9.71 3.11
CA THR A 29 68.81 10.93 3.65
C THR A 29 68.27 12.13 2.88
N GLY A 30 67.17 12.71 3.36
CA GLY A 30 66.59 13.89 2.74
C GLY A 30 65.15 14.18 3.15
N PHE A 31 64.75 13.88 4.39
CA PHE A 31 63.46 14.30 4.91
C PHE A 31 63.50 14.44 6.44
N ALA A 32 64.22 15.45 6.89
CA ALA A 32 64.15 15.90 8.28
C ALA A 32 64.42 17.39 8.33
N PHE A 33 63.38 18.22 8.15
CA PHE A 33 63.27 19.49 8.86
C PHE A 33 61.83 20.01 8.81
N ALA A 34 61.24 20.22 10.00
CA ALA A 34 60.02 20.99 10.30
C ALA A 34 58.66 20.47 9.80
N VAL A 35 58.17 19.36 10.38
CA VAL A 35 56.71 19.20 10.56
C VAL A 35 56.32 20.10 11.74
N SER A 36 55.85 21.30 11.43
CA SER A 36 55.17 22.17 12.38
C SER A 36 53.92 21.43 12.88
N PHE A 37 53.89 21.15 14.19
CA PHE A 37 52.69 20.77 14.91
C PHE A 37 51.71 21.96 14.91
N TRP A 38 50.96 22.10 13.82
CA TRP A 38 49.70 22.83 13.86
C TRP A 38 48.67 21.89 14.49
N PRO A 39 48.09 22.21 15.66
CA PRO A 39 46.95 21.43 16.10
C PRO A 39 45.86 21.62 15.04
N ALA A 40 45.47 20.54 14.38
CA ALA A 40 44.22 20.52 13.65
C ALA A 40 43.12 20.85 14.67
N ALA A 41 42.54 22.04 14.56
CA ALA A 41 41.31 22.34 15.28
C ALA A 41 40.26 21.39 14.72
N PHE A 42 39.99 20.31 15.44
CA PHE A 42 38.78 19.52 15.19
C PHE A 42 37.62 20.48 15.44
N ALA A 43 36.84 20.77 14.40
CA ALA A 43 35.52 21.34 14.61
C ALA A 43 34.77 20.38 15.54
N ALA A 44 34.21 20.92 16.63
CA ALA A 44 33.34 20.12 17.49
C ALA A 44 32.23 19.50 16.60
N PRO A 45 31.84 18.23 16.83
CA PRO A 45 30.74 17.65 16.07
C PRO A 45 29.49 18.50 16.30
N ALA A 46 28.80 18.86 15.22
CA ALA A 46 27.51 19.54 15.33
C ALA A 46 26.59 18.65 16.16
N THR A 47 26.14 19.19 17.29
CA THR A 47 25.22 18.49 18.18
C THR A 47 23.79 18.81 17.75
N THR A 48 22.82 18.00 18.18
CA THR A 48 21.40 18.29 17.94
C THR A 48 20.97 19.65 18.51
N ALA A 49 21.74 20.26 19.41
CA ALA A 49 21.54 21.62 19.91
C ALA A 49 21.85 22.71 18.87
N ASP A 50 22.73 22.44 17.90
CA ASP A 50 23.12 23.42 16.86
C ASP A 50 22.05 23.58 15.75
N TYR A 51 21.01 22.74 15.77
CA TYR A 51 19.90 22.75 14.82
C TYR A 51 18.53 23.00 15.46
N GLN A 52 18.46 23.38 16.74
CA GLN A 52 17.19 23.76 17.36
C GLN A 52 16.86 25.22 17.06
N ALA A 53 16.17 25.44 15.94
CA ALA A 53 15.44 26.68 15.71
C ALA A 53 14.17 26.70 16.59
N VAL A 54 14.34 26.73 17.91
CA VAL A 54 13.24 26.93 18.86
C VAL A 54 13.42 28.33 19.48
N PRO A 55 12.51 29.27 19.22
CA PRO A 55 12.59 30.62 19.77
C PRO A 55 12.62 30.58 21.31
N PRO A 56 13.47 31.39 21.97
CA PRO A 56 13.72 31.34 23.43
C PRO A 56 12.52 31.77 24.31
N PHE A 57 11.35 32.02 23.73
CA PHE A 57 10.10 32.37 24.43
C PHE A 57 9.09 31.23 24.43
N VAL A 58 9.36 30.14 23.69
CA VAL A 58 8.61 28.91 23.88
C VAL A 58 9.15 28.32 25.17
N ALA A 59 8.50 28.63 26.30
CA ALA A 59 8.64 27.82 27.50
C ALA A 59 8.58 26.35 27.06
N GLU A 60 9.49 25.50 27.54
CA GLU A 60 9.39 24.05 27.34
C GLU A 60 7.93 23.69 27.53
N ASN A 61 7.25 23.28 26.44
CA ASN A 61 5.79 23.13 26.42
C ASN A 61 5.40 22.00 27.39
N SER A 62 5.34 22.33 28.68
CA SER A 62 4.89 21.46 29.76
C SER A 62 3.38 21.67 29.89
N GLY A 63 2.69 21.20 28.86
CA GLY A 63 1.24 21.13 28.78
C GLY A 63 0.87 19.91 27.95
N LYS A 64 -0.12 19.13 28.39
CA LYS A 64 -0.63 18.02 27.59
C LYS A 64 -1.11 18.58 26.25
N PRO A 65 -0.69 18.02 25.10
CA PRO A 65 -1.18 18.48 23.81
C PRO A 65 -2.68 18.23 23.72
N ASN A 66 -3.45 19.24 23.32
CA ASN A 66 -4.87 19.12 23.01
C ASN A 66 -5.02 19.01 21.49
N VAL A 67 -5.55 17.89 21.00
CA VAL A 67 -5.82 17.66 19.58
C VAL A 67 -7.33 17.69 19.36
N ILE A 68 -7.78 18.55 18.45
CA ILE A 68 -9.16 18.56 17.95
C ILE A 68 -9.13 18.12 16.49
N ILE A 69 -9.94 17.12 16.16
CA ILE A 69 -10.12 16.64 14.79
C ILE A 69 -11.48 17.14 14.30
N ALA A 70 -11.48 17.98 13.28
CA ALA A 70 -12.68 18.34 12.54
C ALA A 70 -12.74 17.49 11.26
N LEU A 71 -13.87 16.83 11.02
CA LEU A 71 -14.04 15.87 9.93
C LEU A 71 -15.29 16.21 9.12
N ASP A 72 -15.16 16.19 7.79
CA ASP A 72 -16.30 16.32 6.89
C ASP A 72 -17.14 15.04 6.91
N ILE A 73 -18.45 15.18 7.06
CA ILE A 73 -19.45 14.09 7.00
C ILE A 73 -20.47 14.30 5.88
N SER A 74 -20.18 15.22 4.95
CA SER A 74 -21.06 15.52 3.82
C SER A 74 -21.22 14.33 2.87
N GLY A 75 -22.21 14.40 1.99
CA GLY A 75 -22.44 13.37 0.97
C GLY A 75 -21.22 13.10 0.07
N SER A 76 -20.30 14.06 -0.09
CA SER A 76 -19.08 13.86 -0.89
C SER A 76 -18.16 12.79 -0.30
N MET A 77 -18.24 12.53 1.01
CA MET A 77 -17.49 11.47 1.69
C MET A 77 -18.03 10.06 1.42
N LYS A 78 -19.27 9.98 0.92
CA LYS A 78 -19.89 8.73 0.45
C LYS A 78 -19.49 8.36 -0.98
N ALA A 79 -18.72 9.21 -1.65
CA ALA A 79 -18.19 8.92 -2.99
C ALA A 79 -17.13 7.80 -2.93
N VAL A 80 -16.94 7.14 -4.07
CA VAL A 80 -15.83 6.19 -4.28
C VAL A 80 -14.48 6.82 -3.92
N ALA A 81 -13.63 6.07 -3.21
CA ALA A 81 -12.29 6.52 -2.84
C ALA A 81 -11.37 6.63 -4.06
N TYR A 82 -11.42 5.60 -4.91
CA TYR A 82 -10.60 5.48 -6.11
C TYR A 82 -11.43 5.75 -7.35
N ARG A 83 -11.45 7.01 -7.75
CA ARG A 83 -12.26 7.51 -8.85
C ARG A 83 -11.45 7.56 -10.15
N ASP A 84 -11.96 6.92 -11.19
CA ASP A 84 -11.58 7.22 -12.56
C ASP A 84 -12.05 8.64 -12.96
N THR A 85 -11.13 9.44 -13.47
CA THR A 85 -11.44 10.77 -14.01
C THR A 85 -12.32 10.69 -15.28
N GLY A 86 -12.24 9.59 -16.04
CA GLY A 86 -13.01 9.34 -17.26
C GLY A 86 -14.50 9.01 -17.03
N ALA A 87 -14.84 8.40 -15.89
CA ALA A 87 -16.19 7.94 -15.55
C ALA A 87 -17.29 9.02 -15.49
N GLY A 88 -16.94 10.32 -15.51
CA GLY A 88 -17.86 11.45 -15.58
C GLY A 88 -18.65 11.74 -14.29
N SER A 89 -19.34 10.76 -13.72
CA SER A 89 -20.11 10.85 -12.48
C SER A 89 -19.46 10.05 -11.36
N TRP A 90 -19.44 10.63 -10.15
CA TRP A 90 -18.94 9.97 -8.95
C TRP A 90 -20.03 9.19 -8.19
N THR A 91 -21.30 9.33 -8.58
CA THR A 91 -22.48 8.69 -7.97
C THR A 91 -23.14 7.63 -8.86
N SER A 92 -22.64 7.43 -10.07
CA SER A 92 -23.26 6.51 -11.04
C SER A 92 -22.36 6.11 -12.19
N GLY A 93 -21.18 6.73 -12.32
CA GLY A 93 -20.23 6.41 -13.38
C GLY A 93 -19.68 4.99 -13.24
N LEU A 94 -19.37 4.38 -14.38
CA LEU A 94 -18.59 3.16 -14.42
C LEU A 94 -17.12 3.53 -14.30
N HIS A 95 -16.46 3.03 -13.28
CA HIS A 95 -15.02 3.17 -13.07
C HIS A 95 -14.31 1.89 -13.51
N ASP A 96 -13.42 1.99 -14.49
CA ASP A 96 -12.73 0.86 -15.09
C ASP A 96 -11.19 0.96 -15.11
N ASP A 97 -10.66 1.91 -14.34
CA ASP A 97 -9.26 2.33 -14.33
C ASP A 97 -8.37 1.56 -13.33
N PHE A 98 -8.72 0.32 -12.98
CA PHE A 98 -7.89 -0.46 -12.05
C PHE A 98 -6.47 -0.63 -12.58
N LYS A 99 -5.49 -0.31 -11.74
CA LYS A 99 -4.05 -0.43 -12.05
C LYS A 99 -3.44 -1.48 -11.14
N PRO A 100 -3.16 -2.70 -11.63
CA PRO A 100 -2.60 -3.77 -10.82
C PRO A 100 -1.29 -3.42 -10.10
N ALA A 101 -0.46 -2.54 -10.70
CA ALA A 101 0.80 -2.11 -10.11
C ALA A 101 0.66 -1.04 -9.01
N THR A 102 -0.55 -0.50 -8.80
CA THR A 102 -0.83 0.50 -7.76
C THR A 102 -1.40 -0.19 -6.54
N SER A 103 -0.83 0.05 -5.36
CA SER A 103 -1.42 -0.41 -4.11
C SER A 103 -2.53 0.55 -3.68
N TYR A 104 -3.76 0.02 -3.60
CA TYR A 104 -4.93 0.72 -3.12
C TYR A 104 -5.06 0.47 -1.63
N PHE A 105 -5.12 1.55 -0.87
CA PHE A 105 -5.38 1.51 0.55
C PHE A 105 -6.86 1.23 0.82
N GLY A 106 -7.15 0.60 1.93
CA GLY A 106 -8.49 0.13 2.25
C GLY A 106 -8.37 -0.99 3.25
N TYR A 107 -9.50 -1.56 3.63
CA TYR A 107 -9.50 -2.58 4.67
C TYR A 107 -8.57 -3.75 4.28
N PHE A 108 -8.46 -4.07 2.98
CA PHE A 108 -7.85 -5.31 2.52
C PHE A 108 -6.36 -5.22 2.41
N GLU A 109 -5.68 -6.30 2.78
CA GLU A 109 -4.25 -6.38 2.56
C GLU A 109 -3.99 -6.66 1.08
N SER A 110 -3.40 -5.67 0.41
CA SER A 110 -3.26 -5.63 -1.05
C SER A 110 -2.52 -6.83 -1.64
N ILE A 111 -1.67 -7.51 -0.87
CA ILE A 111 -0.87 -8.66 -1.33
C ILE A 111 -1.63 -9.98 -1.11
N LYS A 112 -2.65 -9.99 -0.26
CA LYS A 112 -3.35 -11.20 0.17
C LYS A 112 -4.51 -11.54 -0.75
N LYS A 113 -4.89 -12.81 -0.68
CA LYS A 113 -6.04 -13.36 -1.37
C LYS A 113 -7.15 -13.70 -0.39
N TYR A 114 -8.36 -13.64 -0.91
CA TYR A 114 -9.58 -13.74 -0.13
C TYR A 114 -10.58 -14.66 -0.83
N ARG A 115 -11.38 -15.35 -0.03
CA ARG A 115 -12.59 -16.04 -0.50
C ARG A 115 -13.79 -15.40 0.18
N TYR A 116 -14.89 -15.28 -0.55
CA TYR A 116 -16.14 -14.93 0.09
C TYR A 116 -16.72 -16.17 0.79
N ASP A 117 -17.04 -16.08 2.07
CA ASP A 117 -17.71 -17.16 2.79
C ASP A 117 -19.20 -16.83 2.94
N ALA A 118 -20.04 -17.45 2.10
CA ALA A 118 -21.47 -17.20 2.10
C ALA A 118 -22.18 -17.63 3.40
N SER A 119 -21.60 -18.56 4.17
CA SER A 119 -22.16 -18.97 5.46
C SER A 119 -21.89 -17.94 6.55
N LEU A 120 -20.73 -17.29 6.49
CA LEU A 120 -20.33 -16.26 7.44
C LEU A 120 -20.81 -14.86 7.03
N GLY A 121 -21.00 -14.64 5.72
CA GLY A 121 -21.49 -13.38 5.15
C GLY A 121 -20.44 -12.28 5.08
N PHE A 122 -19.15 -12.64 4.99
CA PHE A 122 -18.02 -11.71 4.80
C PHE A 122 -16.84 -12.42 4.11
N PHE A 123 -15.85 -11.65 3.65
CA PHE A 123 -14.64 -12.21 3.07
C PHE A 123 -13.76 -12.84 4.16
N VAL A 124 -13.02 -13.91 3.82
CA VAL A 124 -12.00 -14.48 4.69
C VAL A 124 -10.69 -14.66 3.93
N GLU A 125 -9.57 -14.43 4.60
CA GLU A 125 -8.24 -14.61 4.01
C GLU A 125 -8.08 -16.08 3.64
N ALA A 126 -7.67 -16.32 2.41
CA ALA A 126 -7.45 -17.65 1.89
C ALA A 126 -6.32 -17.58 0.86
N ALA A 127 -5.24 -18.33 1.09
CA ALA A 127 -4.10 -18.36 0.17
C ALA A 127 -4.50 -18.79 -1.26
N SER A 128 -5.51 -19.64 -1.38
CA SER A 128 -6.12 -20.07 -2.63
C SER A 128 -7.45 -19.36 -2.93
N GLY A 129 -7.67 -18.17 -2.36
CA GLY A 129 -8.86 -17.38 -2.61
C GLY A 129 -8.90 -16.81 -4.03
N ASP A 130 -10.11 -16.69 -4.58
CA ASP A 130 -10.32 -16.19 -5.94
C ASP A 130 -10.34 -14.65 -6.02
N TRP A 131 -10.34 -13.98 -4.87
CA TRP A 131 -10.34 -12.52 -4.80
C TRP A 131 -8.99 -11.97 -4.39
N ASP A 132 -8.55 -10.95 -5.11
CA ASP A 132 -7.35 -10.17 -4.78
C ASP A 132 -7.69 -9.00 -3.84
N GLY A 133 -6.93 -8.86 -2.76
CA GLY A 133 -7.16 -7.80 -1.76
C GLY A 133 -7.01 -6.39 -2.34
N ASN A 134 -6.03 -6.18 -3.22
CA ASN A 134 -5.81 -4.89 -3.85
C ASN A 134 -6.99 -4.49 -4.75
N PHE A 135 -7.51 -5.47 -5.49
CA PHE A 135 -8.72 -5.29 -6.30
C PHE A 135 -9.94 -4.94 -5.45
N LEU A 136 -10.14 -5.65 -4.33
CA LEU A 136 -11.22 -5.37 -3.39
C LEU A 136 -11.15 -3.95 -2.81
N ASN A 137 -9.95 -3.46 -2.47
CA ASN A 137 -9.75 -2.08 -2.01
C ASN A 137 -10.12 -1.04 -3.08
N TRP A 138 -9.62 -1.20 -4.31
CA TRP A 138 -9.96 -0.28 -5.41
C TRP A 138 -11.47 -0.24 -5.67
N MET A 139 -12.11 -1.40 -5.56
CA MET A 139 -13.50 -1.58 -5.93
C MET A 139 -14.46 -1.09 -4.85
N ALA A 140 -14.23 -1.43 -3.58
CA ALA A 140 -15.25 -1.35 -2.54
C ALA A 140 -15.13 -0.10 -1.64
N MET A 141 -13.96 0.55 -1.61
CA MET A 141 -13.70 1.65 -0.68
C MET A 141 -14.42 2.96 -1.06
N ARG A 142 -15.07 3.58 -0.08
CA ARG A 142 -15.48 4.99 -0.13
C ARG A 142 -14.50 5.87 0.65
N ARG A 143 -14.54 7.18 0.40
CA ARG A 143 -13.66 8.13 1.11
C ARG A 143 -13.83 8.07 2.62
N MET A 144 -15.07 7.91 3.09
CA MET A 144 -15.36 7.78 4.52
C MET A 144 -14.76 6.49 5.11
N ASP A 145 -14.71 5.39 4.35
CA ASP A 145 -14.15 4.12 4.82
C ASP A 145 -12.64 4.25 5.04
N ILE A 146 -11.94 4.90 4.11
CA ILE A 146 -10.52 5.23 4.22
C ILE A 146 -10.25 6.08 5.47
N VAL A 147 -11.04 7.13 5.69
CA VAL A 147 -10.85 8.00 6.86
C VAL A 147 -11.11 7.24 8.16
N ARG A 148 -12.14 6.40 8.23
CA ARG A 148 -12.39 5.54 9.41
C ARG A 148 -11.25 4.57 9.65
N GLN A 149 -10.66 4.01 8.59
CA GLN A 149 -9.52 3.12 8.71
C GLN A 149 -8.32 3.83 9.35
N VAL A 150 -7.99 5.04 8.89
CA VAL A 150 -6.86 5.81 9.42
C VAL A 150 -7.10 6.25 10.87
N LEU A 151 -8.32 6.64 11.22
CA LEU A 151 -8.61 7.19 12.55
C LEU A 151 -8.82 6.12 13.61
N VAL A 152 -9.51 5.02 13.28
CA VAL A 152 -9.97 4.03 14.28
C VAL A 152 -9.77 2.58 13.83
N GLY A 153 -9.14 2.34 12.68
CA GLY A 153 -8.96 1.00 12.13
C GLY A 153 -10.18 0.46 11.37
N GLY A 154 -11.22 1.27 11.17
CA GLY A 154 -12.45 0.88 10.49
C GLY A 154 -13.67 0.81 11.40
N LYS A 155 -14.85 0.60 10.83
CA LYS A 155 -16.10 0.42 11.57
C LYS A 155 -16.28 -1.07 11.86
N VAL A 156 -16.11 -1.49 13.11
CA VAL A 156 -16.36 -2.89 13.50
C VAL A 156 -17.85 -3.09 13.81
N ARG A 157 -18.43 -4.20 13.33
CA ARG A 157 -19.84 -4.57 13.56
C ARG A 157 -20.14 -4.78 15.05
N ASP A 158 -19.34 -5.60 15.72
CA ASP A 158 -19.34 -5.76 17.16
C ASP A 158 -17.92 -5.57 17.75
N ARG A 159 -17.79 -4.62 18.67
CA ARG A 159 -16.52 -4.32 19.35
C ARG A 159 -16.15 -5.39 20.39
N ALA A 160 -17.10 -6.21 20.83
CA ALA A 160 -16.85 -7.37 21.70
C ALA A 160 -16.38 -8.61 20.91
N GLY A 161 -16.42 -8.55 19.58
CA GLY A 161 -16.14 -9.69 18.70
C GLY A 161 -17.33 -10.65 18.61
N GLU A 162 -17.39 -11.38 17.49
CA GLU A 162 -18.54 -12.20 17.15
C GLU A 162 -18.15 -13.67 17.04
N ALA A 163 -18.86 -14.52 17.77
CA ALA A 163 -18.67 -15.97 17.68
C ALA A 163 -19.40 -16.52 16.45
N LEU A 164 -18.67 -16.78 15.37
CA LEU A 164 -19.19 -17.33 14.12
C LEU A 164 -18.41 -18.60 13.76
N GLY A 165 -19.10 -19.68 13.42
CA GLY A 165 -18.44 -20.95 13.03
C GLY A 165 -17.46 -21.51 14.07
N GLY A 166 -17.66 -21.22 15.36
CA GLY A 166 -16.79 -21.66 16.46
C GLY A 166 -15.54 -20.81 16.68
N ASN A 167 -15.35 -19.73 15.93
CA ASN A 167 -14.25 -18.78 16.09
C ASN A 167 -14.77 -17.38 16.42
N THR A 168 -13.94 -16.55 17.06
CA THR A 168 -14.24 -15.13 17.26
C THR A 168 -13.70 -14.30 16.11
N TYR A 169 -14.58 -13.49 15.51
CA TYR A 169 -14.26 -12.57 14.42
C TYR A 169 -14.52 -11.12 14.82
N TYR A 170 -13.66 -10.21 14.34
CA TYR A 170 -13.91 -8.76 14.37
C TYR A 170 -14.17 -8.32 12.94
N VAL A 171 -15.45 -8.22 12.59
CA VAL A 171 -15.86 -7.94 11.21
C VAL A 171 -15.87 -6.43 10.99
N VAL A 172 -15.00 -5.96 10.10
CA VAL A 172 -15.01 -4.57 9.63
C VAL A 172 -16.10 -4.42 8.58
N GLN A 173 -16.82 -3.31 8.66
CA GLN A 173 -17.91 -2.97 7.78
C GLN A 173 -17.54 -1.70 7.02
N GLY A 174 -17.74 -1.71 5.70
CA GLY A 174 -17.79 -0.48 4.93
C GLY A 174 -19.02 0.35 5.25
N GLN A 175 -19.08 1.53 4.64
CA GLN A 175 -20.23 2.41 4.63
C GLN A 175 -21.51 1.65 4.27
N ASN A 176 -22.54 1.76 5.11
CA ASN A 176 -23.80 1.02 4.99
C ASN A 176 -25.02 1.84 5.46
N GLU A 177 -24.95 3.16 5.33
CA GLU A 177 -26.00 4.08 5.77
C GLU A 177 -27.18 4.11 4.78
N PRO A 178 -28.41 4.35 5.27
CA PRO A 178 -29.56 4.59 4.41
C PRO A 178 -29.29 5.77 3.45
N TYR A 179 -29.63 5.62 2.17
CA TYR A 179 -29.35 6.59 1.10
C TYR A 179 -27.86 6.81 0.84
N ASP A 180 -27.10 5.73 0.79
CA ASP A 180 -25.74 5.75 0.28
C ASP A 180 -25.71 5.92 -1.24
N TYR A 181 -24.60 6.45 -1.77
CA TYR A 181 -24.40 6.46 -3.20
C TYR A 181 -24.05 5.07 -3.71
N THR A 182 -24.67 4.72 -4.82
CA THR A 182 -24.34 3.55 -5.61
C THR A 182 -23.23 3.92 -6.60
N PHE A 183 -22.25 3.07 -6.82
CA PHE A 183 -21.28 3.30 -7.90
C PHE A 183 -20.90 1.99 -8.57
N ARG A 184 -20.39 2.09 -9.81
CA ARG A 184 -20.14 0.94 -10.67
C ARG A 184 -18.65 0.78 -10.92
N LYS A 185 -18.19 -0.47 -10.90
CA LYS A 185 -16.79 -0.85 -11.12
C LYS A 185 -16.75 -1.99 -12.13
N ALA A 186 -15.84 -1.95 -13.09
CA ALA A 186 -15.55 -3.08 -13.97
C ALA A 186 -14.06 -3.08 -14.29
N TYR A 187 -13.50 -4.20 -14.72
CA TYR A 187 -12.12 -4.19 -15.20
C TYR A 187 -11.93 -5.17 -16.33
N SER A 188 -11.21 -4.75 -17.37
CA SER A 188 -11.03 -5.53 -18.60
C SER A 188 -10.18 -6.78 -18.41
N GLY A 189 -9.37 -6.86 -17.35
CA GLY A 189 -8.66 -8.06 -16.90
C GLY A 189 -9.16 -8.59 -15.56
N GLY A 190 -10.44 -8.40 -15.25
CA GLY A 190 -11.05 -8.72 -13.95
C GLY A 190 -10.95 -10.20 -13.54
N SER A 191 -10.85 -11.12 -14.50
CA SER A 191 -10.76 -12.57 -14.25
C SER A 191 -9.46 -13.00 -13.55
N ALA A 192 -8.44 -12.15 -13.54
CA ALA A 192 -7.22 -12.40 -12.79
C ALA A 192 -7.35 -12.08 -11.29
N TYR A 193 -8.38 -11.34 -10.88
CA TYR A 193 -8.53 -10.76 -9.54
C TYR A 193 -9.84 -11.13 -8.84
N THR A 194 -10.75 -11.76 -9.56
CA THR A 194 -12.07 -12.19 -9.08
C THR A 194 -12.47 -13.52 -9.72
N PRO A 195 -13.43 -14.26 -9.15
CA PRO A 195 -13.99 -15.45 -9.78
C PRO A 195 -14.88 -15.14 -10.99
N PHE A 196 -15.05 -13.87 -11.37
CA PHE A 196 -15.92 -13.46 -12.46
C PHE A 196 -15.13 -13.24 -13.75
N ALA A 197 -15.83 -13.24 -14.88
CA ALA A 197 -15.22 -12.97 -16.17
C ALA A 197 -14.70 -11.52 -16.29
N ASP A 198 -13.82 -11.31 -17.27
CA ASP A 198 -13.37 -9.98 -17.65
C ASP A 198 -14.55 -9.07 -17.99
N ASN A 199 -14.42 -7.78 -17.64
CA ASN A 199 -15.46 -6.76 -17.79
C ASN A 199 -16.75 -7.02 -16.99
N GLN A 200 -16.72 -7.92 -16.00
CA GLN A 200 -17.83 -8.04 -15.04
C GLN A 200 -18.06 -6.68 -14.36
N GLU A 201 -19.26 -6.13 -14.50
CA GLU A 201 -19.69 -4.95 -13.77
C GLU A 201 -20.10 -5.35 -12.36
N PHE A 202 -19.62 -4.60 -11.38
CA PHE A 202 -20.00 -4.68 -9.98
C PHE A 202 -20.65 -3.38 -9.55
N ILE A 203 -21.76 -3.50 -8.84
CA ILE A 203 -22.47 -2.39 -8.22
C ILE A 203 -22.14 -2.41 -6.73
N MET A 204 -21.60 -1.30 -6.25
CA MET A 204 -21.39 -1.04 -4.83
C MET A 204 -22.58 -0.27 -4.29
N ASP A 205 -23.33 -0.86 -3.37
CA ASP A 205 -24.55 -0.28 -2.84
C ASP A 205 -24.76 -0.67 -1.37
N THR A 206 -24.85 0.32 -0.50
CA THR A 206 -25.20 0.13 0.93
C THR A 206 -24.36 -0.97 1.60
N GLY A 207 -23.04 -0.89 1.46
CA GLY A 207 -22.10 -1.87 2.02
C GLY A 207 -22.08 -3.24 1.31
N MET A 208 -22.76 -3.40 0.17
CA MET A 208 -22.84 -4.65 -0.57
C MET A 208 -22.09 -4.56 -1.91
N ILE A 209 -21.41 -5.64 -2.28
CA ILE A 209 -20.85 -5.86 -3.61
C ILE A 209 -21.84 -6.72 -4.41
N LYS A 210 -22.33 -6.24 -5.56
CA LYS A 210 -23.31 -6.94 -6.38
C LYS A 210 -22.80 -7.11 -7.82
N PRO A 211 -22.48 -8.32 -8.29
CA PRO A 211 -22.14 -8.53 -9.70
C PRO A 211 -23.40 -8.34 -10.56
N VAL A 212 -23.31 -7.58 -11.64
CA VAL A 212 -24.44 -7.41 -12.57
C VAL A 212 -24.56 -8.66 -13.43
N THR A 213 -25.67 -9.39 -13.34
CA THR A 213 -25.95 -10.54 -14.23
C THR A 213 -26.80 -10.09 -15.42
N ALA A 214 -26.63 -10.74 -16.58
CA ALA A 214 -27.48 -10.51 -17.75
C ALA A 214 -28.96 -10.66 -17.37
N ASN A 215 -29.80 -9.69 -17.76
CA ASN A 215 -31.22 -9.47 -17.40
C ASN A 215 -31.53 -8.51 -16.25
N GLY A 216 -30.57 -7.71 -15.76
CA GLY A 216 -30.89 -6.66 -14.77
C GLY A 216 -31.37 -7.21 -13.42
N ALA A 217 -31.19 -8.51 -13.20
CA ALA A 217 -31.35 -9.12 -11.89
C ALA A 217 -30.15 -8.69 -11.05
N PHE A 218 -30.42 -7.81 -10.07
CA PHE A 218 -29.48 -7.47 -9.01
C PHE A 218 -29.01 -8.78 -8.38
N ALA A 219 -27.75 -9.16 -8.62
CA ALA A 219 -27.24 -10.37 -8.01
C ALA A 219 -27.22 -10.21 -6.49
N VAL A 220 -27.33 -11.37 -5.86
CA VAL A 220 -27.18 -11.64 -4.43
C VAL A 220 -26.09 -10.72 -3.86
N PRO A 221 -26.36 -10.00 -2.76
CA PRO A 221 -25.32 -9.30 -2.03
C PRO A 221 -24.18 -10.28 -1.79
N LEU A 222 -23.02 -10.04 -2.38
CA LEU A 222 -21.81 -10.77 -2.00
C LEU A 222 -21.36 -10.29 -0.61
N ASP A 223 -22.10 -9.40 0.05
CA ASP A 223 -21.73 -8.88 1.34
C ASP A 223 -22.77 -7.91 1.95
N SER A 224 -22.61 -7.60 3.25
CA SER A 224 -22.98 -6.32 3.88
C SER A 224 -21.79 -5.64 4.61
N ASN A 225 -20.60 -6.26 4.58
CA ASN A 225 -19.46 -6.07 5.48
C ASN A 225 -18.12 -6.38 4.79
N ILE A 226 -17.54 -5.32 4.23
CA ILE A 226 -16.24 -5.32 3.57
C ILE A 226 -15.15 -5.69 4.61
N GLU A 227 -14.91 -7.00 4.79
CA GLU A 227 -13.67 -7.72 5.17
C GLU A 227 -13.61 -8.64 6.43
N VAL A 228 -12.39 -8.99 6.91
CA VAL A 228 -11.74 -10.28 7.24
C VAL A 228 -10.84 -10.07 8.46
N GLY A 229 -10.75 -11.07 9.33
CA GLY A 229 -9.56 -11.26 10.17
C GLY A 229 -9.89 -11.90 11.51
N ARG A 230 -9.38 -13.12 11.75
CA ARG A 230 -9.30 -13.70 13.09
C ARG A 230 -8.12 -13.04 13.80
N VAL A 231 -8.35 -12.47 14.98
CA VAL A 231 -7.26 -12.15 15.91
C VAL A 231 -6.94 -13.46 16.66
N SER A 232 -5.84 -14.13 16.32
CA SER A 232 -5.24 -15.11 17.24
C SER A 232 -4.51 -14.32 18.30
N MET A 233 -5.02 -14.36 19.52
CA MET A 233 -4.31 -13.87 20.69
C MET A 233 -3.28 -14.93 21.07
N ASP A 234 -2.08 -14.85 20.51
CA ASP A 234 -0.94 -15.68 20.92
C ASP A 234 -0.37 -15.13 22.24
N TRP A 235 -1.09 -15.35 23.34
CA TRP A 235 -0.56 -15.19 24.70
C TRP A 235 -0.49 -16.57 25.36
N GLN A 236 0.37 -17.45 24.83
CA GLN A 236 0.94 -18.58 25.57
C GLN A 236 2.45 -18.46 25.63
#